data_AF-X1J748-F1
#
_entry.id   AF-X1J748-F1
#
_cell.length_a   1.000
_cell.length_b   1.000
_cell.length_c   1.000
_cell.angle_alpha   90.00
_cell.angle_beta   90.00
_cell.angle_gamma   90.00
#
_symmetry.space_group_name_H-M   'P 1'
#
loop_
_entity.id
_entity.type
_entity.pdbx_description
1 polymer ?
#
loop_
_entity_poly.entity_id
_entity_poly.type
_entity_poly.pdbx_seq_one_letter_code
_entity_poly.pdbx_strand_id
1 'polypeptide(L)'
;YLKLESLQQTGSFKVRGGANKLLSLTADEKARGVITVSTGNHGRAVAYVARQLGIKAVICLSKRVPSYKIDAVKRLGAKVVVNGKSQDEAMEQASWLQKKQGLTWVDAFDDPFIIAGHGTIGLELLEDFPEVDTVIIPLSGGGLISGIALALKSANPAIQIDRHTNMFG
;
A
#
# COMPACT_ATOMS: atom_id res chain seq x y z
N TYR A 1 14.83 18.83 -3.28
CA TYR A 1 15.13 17.56 -2.56
C TYR A 1 14.28 16.44 -3.12
N LEU A 2 14.73 15.18 -2.99
CA LEU A 2 13.96 14.00 -3.41
C LEU A 2 13.81 13.04 -2.23
N LYS A 3 12.58 12.74 -1.83
CA LYS A 3 12.29 11.69 -0.84
C LYS A 3 12.21 10.34 -1.57
N LEU A 4 13.31 9.59 -1.54
CA LEU A 4 13.52 8.39 -2.35
C LEU A 4 12.81 7.15 -1.79
N GLU A 5 11.48 7.16 -1.80
CA GLU A 5 10.64 6.02 -1.38
C GLU A 5 10.84 4.76 -2.24
N SER A 6 11.52 4.86 -3.39
CA SER A 6 11.98 3.74 -4.19
C SER A 6 13.05 2.88 -3.48
N LEU A 7 13.74 3.42 -2.47
CA LEU A 7 14.75 2.71 -1.68
C LEU A 7 14.16 1.88 -0.53
N GLN A 8 12.83 1.96 -0.30
CA GLN A 8 12.16 1.10 0.67
C GLN A 8 12.30 -0.39 0.32
N GLN A 9 12.15 -1.27 1.32
CA GLN A 9 12.36 -2.72 1.18
C GLN A 9 11.58 -3.37 0.03
N THR A 10 10.38 -2.85 -0.27
CA THR A 10 9.55 -3.36 -1.39
C THR A 10 9.65 -2.52 -2.67
N GLY A 11 10.57 -1.56 -2.73
CA GLY A 11 10.81 -0.67 -3.86
C GLY A 11 9.80 0.47 -4.02
N SER A 12 9.01 0.77 -2.98
CA SER A 12 8.07 1.90 -2.96
C SER A 12 7.53 2.19 -1.55
N PHE A 13 6.86 3.32 -1.41
CA PHE A 13 6.17 3.77 -0.19
C PHE A 13 5.06 2.84 0.33
N LYS A 14 4.57 1.90 -0.50
CA LYS A 14 3.44 1.05 -0.13
C LYS A 14 3.68 0.20 1.12
N VAL A 15 4.95 -0.08 1.44
CA VAL A 15 5.32 -0.81 2.67
C VAL A 15 4.87 -0.08 3.93
N ARG A 16 4.86 1.26 3.94
CA ARG A 16 4.49 2.05 5.13
C ARG A 16 3.02 1.87 5.50
N GLY A 17 2.14 2.02 4.50
CA GLY A 17 0.70 1.77 4.66
C GLY A 17 0.43 0.30 5.01
N GLY A 18 1.02 -0.62 4.25
CA GLY A 18 0.87 -2.06 4.51
C GLY A 18 1.32 -2.47 5.91
N ALA A 19 2.45 -1.94 6.39
CA ALA A 19 2.94 -2.16 7.74
C ALA A 19 1.94 -1.66 8.79
N ASN A 20 1.52 -0.40 8.67
CA ASN A 20 0.60 0.19 9.64
C ASN A 20 -0.74 -0.58 9.71
N LYS A 21 -1.32 -0.91 8.54
CA LYS A 21 -2.56 -1.69 8.49
C LYS A 21 -2.43 -3.10 9.06
N LEU A 22 -1.36 -3.83 8.75
CA LEU A 22 -1.20 -5.20 9.24
C LEU A 22 -0.85 -5.24 10.73
N LEU A 23 -0.09 -4.26 11.23
CA LEU A 23 0.21 -4.14 12.65
C LEU A 23 -1.04 -3.80 13.46
N SER A 24 -1.95 -2.98 12.93
CA SER A 24 -3.20 -2.60 13.58
C SER A 24 -4.26 -3.72 13.65
N LEU A 25 -4.06 -4.83 12.93
CA LEU A 25 -4.99 -5.97 12.98
C LEU A 25 -5.00 -6.62 14.36
N THR A 26 -6.19 -7.02 14.78
CA THR A 26 -6.42 -7.87 15.96
C THR A 26 -5.79 -9.26 15.79
N ALA A 27 -5.61 -9.98 16.91
CA ALA A 27 -5.09 -11.35 16.87
C ALA A 27 -5.97 -12.27 15.98
N ASP A 28 -7.29 -12.14 16.08
CA ASP A 28 -8.23 -12.94 15.28
C ASP A 28 -8.13 -12.61 13.79
N GLU A 29 -8.02 -11.32 13.42
CA GLU A 29 -7.82 -10.92 12.03
C GLU A 29 -6.50 -11.44 11.45
N LYS A 30 -5.43 -11.42 12.25
CA LYS A 30 -4.12 -11.97 11.89
C LYS A 30 -4.19 -13.49 11.71
N ALA A 31 -4.88 -14.19 12.62
CA ALA A 31 -5.07 -15.64 12.57
C ALA A 31 -5.87 -16.10 11.33
N ARG A 32 -6.92 -15.36 10.95
CA ARG A 32 -7.66 -15.64 9.71
C ARG A 32 -6.80 -15.43 8.46
N GLY A 33 -5.86 -14.48 8.52
CA GLY A 33 -5.02 -14.08 7.40
C GLY A 33 -5.65 -12.96 6.57
N VAL A 34 -4.86 -12.39 5.67
CA VAL A 34 -5.21 -11.20 4.89
C VAL A 34 -5.39 -11.50 3.41
N ILE A 35 -6.19 -10.68 2.75
CA ILE A 35 -6.40 -10.72 1.30
C ILE A 35 -6.38 -9.32 0.71
N THR A 36 -5.81 -9.18 -0.50
CA THR A 36 -5.90 -7.96 -1.28
C THR A 36 -5.89 -8.27 -2.78
N VAL A 37 -6.35 -7.32 -3.59
CA VAL A 37 -6.18 -7.31 -5.04
C VAL A 37 -5.06 -6.33 -5.39
N SER A 38 -4.13 -6.72 -6.26
CA SER A 38 -3.09 -5.81 -6.70
C SER A 38 -2.65 -6.07 -8.14
N THR A 39 -1.97 -5.09 -8.73
CA THR A 39 -1.28 -5.21 -10.01
C THR A 39 0.20 -4.82 -9.90
N GLY A 40 0.70 -4.60 -8.67
CA GLY A 40 2.06 -4.10 -8.44
C GLY A 40 2.45 -3.95 -6.98
N ASN A 41 2.77 -2.72 -6.58
CA ASN A 41 3.49 -2.41 -5.34
C ASN A 41 2.73 -2.76 -4.05
N HIS A 42 1.40 -2.59 -4.04
CA HIS A 42 0.59 -2.90 -2.86
C HIS A 42 0.65 -4.38 -2.48
N GLY A 43 0.44 -5.28 -3.44
CA GLY A 43 0.51 -6.72 -3.19
C GLY A 43 1.89 -7.17 -2.70
N ARG A 44 2.96 -6.54 -3.21
CA ARG A 44 4.34 -6.77 -2.73
C ARG A 44 4.54 -6.28 -1.30
N ALA A 45 4.06 -5.07 -0.97
CA ALA A 45 4.10 -4.52 0.38
C ALA A 45 3.37 -5.42 1.39
N VAL A 46 2.13 -5.78 1.09
CA VAL A 46 1.31 -6.67 1.95
C VAL A 46 1.98 -8.03 2.12
N ALA A 47 2.45 -8.65 1.02
CA ALA A 47 3.12 -9.95 1.09
C ALA A 47 4.40 -9.89 1.94
N TYR A 48 5.21 -8.85 1.77
CA TYR A 48 6.44 -8.65 2.54
C TYR A 48 6.16 -8.51 4.03
N VAL A 49 5.26 -7.60 4.41
CA VAL A 49 4.93 -7.35 5.82
C VAL A 49 4.25 -8.57 6.45
N ALA A 50 3.31 -9.21 5.75
CA ALA A 50 2.62 -10.39 6.25
C ALA A 50 3.61 -11.51 6.58
N ARG A 51 4.62 -11.73 5.74
CA ARG A 51 5.69 -12.70 6.01
C ARG A 51 6.46 -12.36 7.30
N GLN A 52 6.82 -11.10 7.51
CA GLN A 52 7.53 -10.68 8.74
C GLN A 52 6.68 -10.92 10.00
N LEU A 53 5.36 -10.75 9.89
CA LEU A 53 4.43 -10.92 11.00
C LEU A 53 3.88 -12.35 11.16
N GLY A 54 4.31 -13.30 10.32
CA GLY A 54 3.76 -14.66 10.32
C GLY A 54 2.28 -14.75 9.91
N ILE A 55 1.76 -13.75 9.20
CA ILE A 55 0.36 -13.68 8.75
C ILE A 55 0.24 -14.34 7.38
N LYS A 56 -0.73 -15.23 7.20
CA LYS A 56 -1.08 -15.77 5.88
C LYS A 56 -1.59 -14.65 4.98
N ALA A 57 -0.97 -14.43 3.82
CA ALA A 57 -1.42 -13.46 2.82
C ALA A 57 -1.88 -14.13 1.52
N VAL A 58 -3.02 -13.68 1.01
CA VAL A 58 -3.57 -14.05 -0.31
C VAL A 58 -3.56 -12.82 -1.22
N ILE A 59 -2.86 -12.89 -2.35
CA ILE A 59 -2.78 -11.79 -3.31
C ILE A 59 -3.48 -12.22 -4.60
N CYS A 60 -4.59 -11.56 -4.90
CA CYS A 60 -5.34 -11.76 -6.13
C CYS A 60 -4.81 -10.85 -7.24
N LEU A 61 -4.54 -11.43 -8.40
CA LEU A 61 -3.97 -10.77 -9.57
C LEU A 61 -4.76 -11.19 -10.82
N SER A 62 -4.88 -10.30 -11.81
CA SER A 62 -5.45 -10.66 -13.11
C SER A 62 -4.44 -11.35 -14.03
N LYS A 63 -4.91 -12.04 -15.06
CA LYS A 63 -4.05 -12.67 -16.09
C LYS A 63 -3.22 -11.68 -16.90
N ARG A 64 -3.51 -10.36 -16.82
CA ARG A 64 -2.73 -9.31 -17.50
C ARG A 64 -1.45 -8.93 -16.75
N VAL A 65 -1.33 -9.32 -15.48
CA VAL A 65 -0.16 -8.97 -14.68
C VAL A 65 1.06 -9.74 -15.21
N PRO A 66 2.16 -9.05 -15.56
CA PRO A 66 3.37 -9.73 -16.05
C PRO A 66 3.90 -10.76 -15.05
N SER A 67 4.40 -11.89 -15.56
CA SER A 67 4.89 -13.01 -14.75
C SER A 67 5.93 -12.58 -13.70
N TYR A 68 6.86 -11.69 -14.05
CA TYR A 68 7.89 -11.22 -13.11
C TYR A 68 7.30 -10.53 -11.86
N LYS A 69 6.14 -9.87 -11.97
CA LYS A 69 5.44 -9.26 -10.82
C LYS A 69 4.73 -10.33 -9.98
N ILE A 70 4.12 -11.31 -10.63
CA ILE A 70 3.51 -12.48 -9.97
C ILE A 70 4.58 -13.21 -9.14
N ASP A 71 5.74 -13.49 -9.75
CA ASP A 71 6.82 -14.24 -9.10
C ASP A 71 7.49 -13.45 -7.98
N ALA A 72 7.57 -12.12 -8.10
CA ALA A 72 8.04 -11.27 -7.01
C ALA A 72 7.17 -11.40 -5.75
N VAL A 73 5.85 -11.51 -5.91
CA VAL A 73 4.93 -11.75 -4.79
C VAL A 73 5.05 -13.17 -4.24
N LYS A 74 5.17 -14.19 -5.10
CA LYS A 74 5.36 -15.58 -4.67
C LYS A 74 6.65 -15.75 -3.86
N ARG A 75 7.75 -15.12 -4.26
CA ARG A 75 9.03 -15.15 -3.51
C ARG A 75 8.93 -14.56 -2.09
N LEU A 76 7.93 -13.73 -1.84
CA LEU A 76 7.63 -13.20 -0.51
C LEU A 76 6.78 -14.17 0.34
N GLY A 77 6.45 -15.37 -0.16
CA GLY A 77 5.73 -16.41 0.58
C GLY A 77 4.21 -16.24 0.59
N ALA A 78 3.67 -15.29 -0.15
CA ALA A 78 2.23 -15.10 -0.25
C ALA A 78 1.57 -16.11 -1.21
N LYS A 79 0.35 -16.53 -0.90
CA LYS A 79 -0.48 -17.31 -1.80
C LYS A 79 -0.99 -16.41 -2.92
N VAL A 80 -0.56 -16.67 -4.15
CA VAL A 80 -1.01 -15.91 -5.32
C VAL A 80 -2.18 -16.63 -6.00
N VAL A 81 -3.27 -15.90 -6.24
CA VAL A 81 -4.42 -16.37 -7.01
C VAL A 81 -4.52 -15.54 -8.28
N VAL A 82 -4.20 -16.15 -9.41
CA VAL A 82 -4.33 -15.52 -10.72
C VAL A 82 -5.69 -15.89 -11.31
N ASN A 83 -6.62 -14.95 -11.34
CA ASN A 83 -7.92 -15.16 -11.97
C ASN A 83 -8.41 -13.90 -12.70
N GLY A 84 -9.24 -14.11 -13.71
CA GLY A 84 -9.88 -13.03 -14.45
C GLY A 84 -9.01 -12.41 -15.54
N LYS A 85 -9.66 -11.73 -16.48
CA LYS A 85 -9.07 -11.00 -17.61
C LYS A 85 -8.92 -9.50 -17.32
N SER A 86 -9.44 -9.00 -16.21
CA SER A 86 -9.37 -7.60 -15.77
C SER A 86 -9.05 -7.49 -14.28
N GLN A 87 -8.77 -6.27 -13.80
CA GLN A 87 -8.62 -6.02 -12.38
C GLN A 87 -9.93 -6.20 -11.62
N ASP A 88 -11.06 -5.86 -12.24
CA ASP A 88 -12.39 -6.03 -11.66
C ASP A 88 -12.72 -7.51 -11.43
N GLU A 89 -12.47 -8.37 -12.42
CA GLU A 89 -12.65 -9.82 -12.25
C GLU A 89 -11.72 -10.41 -11.17
N ALA A 90 -10.50 -9.87 -11.03
CA ALA A 90 -9.60 -10.27 -9.95
C ALA A 90 -10.11 -9.79 -8.57
N MET A 91 -10.77 -8.63 -8.52
CA MET A 91 -11.40 -8.08 -7.31
C MET A 91 -12.64 -8.88 -6.91
N GLU A 92 -13.47 -9.30 -7.86
CA GLU A 92 -14.59 -10.22 -7.62
C GLU A 92 -14.09 -11.54 -7.03
N GLN A 93 -13.03 -12.12 -7.61
CA GLN A 93 -12.41 -13.33 -7.08
C GLN A 93 -11.88 -13.13 -5.65
N ALA A 94 -11.23 -12.00 -5.39
CA ALA A 94 -10.73 -11.66 -4.06
C ALA A 94 -11.87 -11.55 -3.05
N SER A 95 -12.96 -10.87 -3.43
CA SER A 95 -14.15 -10.67 -2.59
C SER A 95 -14.85 -12.00 -2.29
N TRP A 96 -14.95 -12.90 -3.27
CA TRP A 96 -15.49 -14.23 -3.05
C TRP A 96 -14.61 -15.07 -2.10
N LEU A 97 -13.29 -15.03 -2.29
CA LEU A 97 -12.34 -15.72 -1.40
C LEU A 97 -12.36 -15.17 0.02
N GLN A 98 -12.46 -13.84 0.15
CA GLN A 98 -12.59 -13.15 1.42
C GLN A 98 -13.78 -13.72 2.21
N LYS A 99 -14.97 -13.75 1.62
CA LYS A 99 -16.18 -14.28 2.25
C LYS A 99 -16.07 -15.77 2.53
N LYS A 100 -15.56 -16.56 1.58
CA LYS A 100 -15.46 -18.02 1.71
C LYS A 100 -14.46 -18.47 2.79
N GLN A 101 -13.36 -17.74 2.98
CA GLN A 101 -12.28 -18.13 3.90
C GLN A 101 -12.21 -17.24 5.15
N GLY A 102 -13.07 -16.23 5.27
CA GLY A 102 -13.04 -15.27 6.39
C GLY A 102 -11.81 -14.37 6.42
N LEU A 103 -11.14 -14.15 5.29
CA LEU A 103 -9.91 -13.37 5.22
C LEU A 103 -10.18 -11.88 5.49
N THR A 104 -9.22 -11.21 6.13
CA THR A 104 -9.29 -9.77 6.39
C THR A 104 -8.86 -8.99 5.15
N TRP A 105 -9.71 -8.06 4.68
CA TRP A 105 -9.40 -7.23 3.51
C TRP A 105 -8.35 -6.16 3.84
N VAL A 106 -7.41 -5.98 2.93
CA VAL A 106 -6.39 -4.92 3.02
C VAL A 106 -6.50 -4.03 1.79
N ASP A 107 -7.11 -2.86 1.98
CA ASP A 107 -7.27 -1.88 0.90
C ASP A 107 -5.93 -1.33 0.43
N ALA A 108 -5.87 -0.90 -0.83
CA ALA A 108 -4.68 -0.33 -1.43
C ALA A 108 -4.49 1.16 -1.12
N PHE A 109 -5.56 1.88 -0.77
CA PHE A 109 -5.50 3.33 -0.53
C PHE A 109 -6.65 3.88 0.32
N ASP A 110 -7.86 3.32 0.26
CA ASP A 110 -9.05 3.82 0.95
C ASP A 110 -9.24 3.12 2.31
N ASP A 111 -8.25 3.26 3.17
CA ASP A 111 -8.27 2.73 4.54
C ASP A 111 -7.50 3.70 5.46
N PRO A 112 -8.09 4.12 6.60
CA PRO A 112 -7.45 5.08 7.50
C PRO A 112 -6.06 4.66 7.99
N PHE A 113 -5.81 3.37 8.21
CA PHE A 113 -4.50 2.87 8.62
C PHE A 113 -3.50 2.85 7.47
N ILE A 114 -3.94 2.56 6.23
CA ILE A 114 -3.09 2.70 5.05
C ILE A 114 -2.67 4.16 4.86
N ILE A 115 -3.64 5.09 4.95
CA ILE A 115 -3.42 6.53 4.82
C ILE A 115 -2.47 7.03 5.91
N ALA A 116 -2.73 6.69 7.18
CA ALA A 116 -1.87 7.07 8.29
C ALA A 116 -0.43 6.53 8.13
N GLY A 117 -0.29 5.29 7.65
CA GLY A 117 1.03 4.73 7.36
C GLY A 117 1.77 5.52 6.28
N HIS A 118 1.10 5.94 5.20
CA HIS A 118 1.71 6.83 4.19
C HIS A 118 2.08 8.22 4.77
N GLY A 119 1.33 8.71 5.75
CA GLY A 119 1.61 9.98 6.43
C GLY A 119 2.93 10.02 7.20
N THR A 120 3.52 8.87 7.54
CA THR A 120 4.87 8.83 8.13
C THR A 120 5.94 9.47 7.24
N ILE A 121 5.73 9.53 5.92
CA ILE A 121 6.60 10.28 5.02
C ILE A 121 6.58 11.78 5.36
N GLY A 122 5.41 12.33 5.66
CA GLY A 122 5.27 13.74 6.04
C GLY A 122 5.98 14.05 7.37
N LEU A 123 5.95 13.12 8.32
CA LEU A 123 6.70 13.26 9.58
C LEU A 123 8.21 13.31 9.30
N GLU A 124 8.73 12.37 8.51
CA GLU A 124 10.16 12.37 8.14
C GLU A 124 10.54 13.62 7.34
N LEU A 125 9.65 14.16 6.50
CA LEU A 125 9.92 15.41 5.77
C LEU A 125 10.06 16.61 6.72
N LEU A 126 9.26 16.69 7.77
CA LEU A 126 9.35 17.76 8.77
C LEU A 126 10.62 17.64 9.62
N GLU A 127 11.05 16.40 9.89
CA GLU A 127 12.31 16.12 10.61
C GLU A 127 13.54 16.46 9.75
N ASP A 128 13.57 15.97 8.50
CA ASP A 128 14.69 16.16 7.58
C ASP A 128 14.77 17.61 7.06
N PHE A 129 13.62 18.27 6.86
CA PHE A 129 13.49 19.61 6.27
C PHE A 129 12.49 20.48 7.06
N PRO A 130 12.87 21.01 8.23
CA PRO A 130 11.98 21.84 9.05
C PRO A 130 11.44 23.09 8.34
N GLU A 131 12.20 23.62 7.38
CA GLU A 131 11.88 24.81 6.58
C GLU A 131 11.11 24.49 5.29
N VAL A 132 10.58 23.28 5.15
CA VAL A 132 9.85 22.89 3.93
C VAL A 132 8.64 23.79 3.70
N ASP A 133 8.58 24.43 2.54
CA ASP A 133 7.51 25.34 2.14
C ASP A 133 6.53 24.68 1.17
N THR A 134 7.02 23.80 0.29
CA THR A 134 6.23 23.19 -0.79
C THR A 134 6.60 21.72 -0.98
N VAL A 135 5.60 20.85 -1.08
CA VAL A 135 5.78 19.41 -1.34
C VAL A 135 4.94 18.97 -2.55
N ILE A 136 5.62 18.41 -3.56
CA ILE A 136 5.00 17.86 -4.76
C ILE A 136 4.77 16.36 -4.58
N ILE A 137 3.53 15.90 -4.74
CA ILE A 137 3.14 14.52 -4.46
C ILE A 137 2.42 13.91 -5.68
N PRO A 138 2.82 12.71 -6.15
CA PRO A 138 2.10 12.04 -7.21
C PRO A 138 0.68 11.67 -6.75
N LEU A 139 -0.30 11.98 -7.59
CA LEU A 139 -1.70 11.64 -7.33
C LEU A 139 -2.11 10.37 -8.09
N SER A 140 -2.65 9.41 -7.33
CA SER A 140 -3.35 8.23 -7.85
C SER A 140 -4.64 8.06 -7.04
N GLY A 141 -4.85 6.93 -6.36
CA GLY A 141 -6.02 6.70 -5.47
C GLY A 141 -6.08 7.54 -4.18
N GLY A 142 -5.39 8.68 -4.11
CA GLY A 142 -5.48 9.64 -2.99
C GLY A 142 -4.73 9.27 -1.70
N GLY A 143 -4.60 7.98 -1.35
CA GLY A 143 -4.08 7.60 -0.02
C GLY A 143 -2.70 8.15 0.36
N LEU A 144 -1.78 8.29 -0.60
CA LEU A 144 -0.44 8.86 -0.36
C LEU A 144 -0.52 10.34 -0.01
N ILE A 145 -1.16 11.14 -0.87
CA ILE A 145 -1.27 12.60 -0.69
C ILE A 145 -2.08 12.90 0.57
N SER A 146 -3.16 12.17 0.85
CA SER A 146 -3.99 12.39 2.05
C SER A 146 -3.17 12.20 3.33
N GLY A 147 -2.36 11.13 3.40
CA GLY A 147 -1.54 10.85 4.57
C GLY A 147 -0.47 11.91 4.80
N ILE A 148 0.28 12.24 3.74
CA ILE A 148 1.35 13.25 3.83
C ILE A 148 0.75 14.62 4.14
N ALA A 149 -0.35 14.98 3.48
CA ALA A 149 -1.02 16.26 3.69
C ALA A 149 -1.52 16.42 5.11
N LEU A 150 -2.08 15.36 5.71
CA LEU A 150 -2.48 15.39 7.11
C LEU A 150 -1.30 15.72 8.02
N ALA A 151 -0.17 15.01 7.87
CA ALA A 151 1.02 15.26 8.69
C ALA A 151 1.56 16.70 8.53
N LEU A 152 1.75 17.15 7.28
CA LEU A 152 2.31 18.47 7.00
C LEU A 152 1.38 19.61 7.42
N LYS A 153 0.09 19.53 7.07
CA LYS A 153 -0.88 20.59 7.38
C LYS A 153 -1.20 20.68 8.86
N SER A 154 -1.14 19.57 9.60
CA SER A 154 -1.26 19.59 11.06
C SER A 154 -0.08 20.27 11.74
N ALA A 155 1.13 20.17 11.18
CA ALA A 155 2.31 20.83 11.73
C ALA A 155 2.38 22.32 11.33
N ASN A 156 2.17 22.62 10.05
CA ASN A 156 2.15 23.97 9.53
C ASN A 156 1.16 24.09 8.36
N PRO A 157 -0.01 24.74 8.56
CA PRO A 157 -1.01 24.93 7.53
C PRO A 157 -0.53 25.69 6.29
N ALA A 158 0.56 26.47 6.39
CA ALA A 158 1.12 27.26 5.30
C ALA A 158 1.88 26.42 4.25
N ILE A 159 2.33 25.22 4.60
CA ILE A 159 3.07 24.34 3.68
C ILE A 159 2.21 24.02 2.46
N GLN A 160 2.65 24.38 1.26
CA GLN A 160 1.94 24.11 0.02
C GLN A 160 2.06 22.65 -0.39
N ILE A 161 0.96 22.09 -0.90
CA ILE A 161 0.92 20.71 -1.39
C ILE A 161 0.43 20.76 -2.82
N ASP A 162 1.31 20.38 -3.74
CA ASP A 162 0.98 20.29 -5.15
C ASP A 162 0.75 18.84 -5.56
N ARG A 163 -0.36 18.61 -6.25
CA ARG A 163 -0.77 17.30 -6.73
C ARG A 163 -0.38 17.17 -8.19
N HIS A 164 0.49 16.22 -8.51
CA HIS A 164 0.90 15.99 -9.89
C HIS A 164 0.38 14.64 -10.40
N THR A 165 -0.44 14.65 -11.46
CA THR A 165 -1.05 13.42 -12.03
C THR A 165 -0.19 12.76 -13.10
N ASN A 166 0.78 13.46 -13.70
CA ASN A 166 1.68 12.92 -14.73
C ASN A 166 3.15 13.21 -14.41
N MET A 167 3.92 12.23 -13.92
CA MET A 167 5.39 12.37 -13.82
C MET A 167 6.15 11.75 -15.00
N PHE A 168 5.46 11.08 -15.92
CA PHE A 168 6.03 10.58 -17.18
C PHE A 168 4.93 10.60 -18.26
N GLY A 169 5.03 11.55 -19.18
CA GLY A 169 4.34 11.55 -20.47
C GLY A 169 5.35 11.36 -21.58
#